data_AF-A0A8J2MDC2-F1
#
_entry.id   AF-A0A8J2MDC2-F1
#
_cell.length_a   1.000
_cell.length_b   1.000
_cell.length_c   1.000
_cell.angle_alpha   90.00
_cell.angle_beta   90.00
_cell.angle_gamma   90.00
#
_symmetry.space_group_name_H-M   'P 1'
#
loop_
_entity.id
_entity.type
_entity.pdbx_description
1 polymer ?
#
loop_
_entity_poly.entity_id
_entity_poly.type
_entity_poly.pdbx_seq_one_letter_code
_entity_poly.pdbx_strand_id
1 'polypeptide(L)'
;MKELKLLLWKNFKVLSREKLSTLAEILAPLSCIVVFGIFRIILKSQAHPEPAIWESFAVNDIPVTVKEQADILLYTPSNPKTDAIMEMVLKNFFQGEDFNYTIKGFARENQMVEAYLKGRDKDEDVFSRGPVLAGIVFQKIGPKKIPSQIKYALRFPSYQRTNYSEFTDRTNCRAAWFTENIYPILRFSGPRSKDNQYGGFPGYFEEGFLYLQHALDNSITRLLLNETQVQEYTNSSFRMQRFPYPPYAHDKYLVVSLVWTPYLFGVAYIYSIMNLTRLIIHEKVTRIKEFMKIMGLANWQHWMSWFIRSFTLAVIVALLSTFVFKVEFGKNLSVYPYSNPLLLFLCLFLYGMTAITFSFLFSTIFSNVDAGATIAGFSWIVFIFPFFGYFSKFSTLVLPVYGLVLDWEVT
;
A
#
# COMPACT_ATOMS: atom_id res chain seq x y z
N MET A 1 16.94 38.96 -30.75
CA MET A 1 16.64 39.22 -29.32
C MET A 1 15.58 40.30 -29.08
N LYS A 2 15.55 41.42 -29.84
CA LYS A 2 14.53 42.48 -29.67
C LYS A 2 13.09 41.97 -29.90
N GLU A 3 12.88 41.15 -30.92
CA GLU A 3 11.58 40.51 -31.23
C GLU A 3 11.05 39.62 -30.10
N LEU A 4 11.90 38.79 -29.50
CA LEU A 4 11.52 37.94 -28.37
C LEU A 4 11.09 38.77 -27.16
N LYS A 5 11.76 39.89 -26.88
CA LYS A 5 11.36 40.81 -25.80
C LYS A 5 9.96 41.39 -26.03
N LEU A 6 9.62 41.71 -27.28
CA LEU A 6 8.28 42.21 -27.63
C LEU A 6 7.20 41.14 -27.47
N LEU A 7 7.48 39.89 -27.86
CA LEU A 7 6.56 38.77 -27.60
C LEU A 7 6.37 38.50 -26.11
N LEU A 8 7.46 38.53 -25.32
CA LEU A 8 7.39 38.40 -23.87
C LEU A 8 6.55 39.51 -23.24
N TRP A 9 6.71 40.75 -23.72
CA TRP A 9 5.89 41.88 -23.29
C TRP A 9 4.42 41.70 -23.63
N LYS A 10 4.10 41.18 -24.83
CA LYS A 10 2.73 40.81 -25.22
C LYS A 10 2.18 39.76 -24.24
N ASN A 11 2.91 38.68 -24.00
CA ASN A 11 2.47 37.58 -23.15
C ASN A 11 2.31 38.01 -21.69
N PHE A 12 3.16 38.90 -21.19
CA PHE A 12 3.03 39.51 -19.88
C PHE A 12 1.81 40.44 -19.80
N LYS A 13 1.54 41.21 -20.86
CA LYS A 13 0.29 41.99 -20.95
C LYS A 13 -0.95 41.11 -20.97
N VAL A 14 -0.91 39.94 -21.60
CA VAL A 14 -2.03 38.98 -21.56
C VAL A 14 -2.27 38.51 -20.12
N LEU A 15 -1.22 38.11 -19.39
CA LEU A 15 -1.31 37.79 -17.95
C LEU A 15 -1.91 38.95 -17.13
N SER A 16 -1.48 40.18 -17.40
CA SER A 16 -1.94 41.37 -16.67
C SER A 16 -3.40 41.75 -16.98
N ARG A 17 -3.89 41.43 -18.18
CA ARG A 17 -5.26 41.71 -18.63
C ARG A 17 -6.25 40.64 -18.17
N GLU A 18 -5.86 39.37 -18.20
CA GLU A 18 -6.67 38.24 -17.74
C GLU A 18 -6.42 37.94 -16.25
N LYS A 19 -6.66 38.93 -15.40
CA LYS A 19 -6.38 38.86 -13.95
C LYS A 19 -7.11 37.70 -13.27
N LEU A 20 -8.39 37.50 -13.61
CA LEU A 20 -9.21 36.43 -13.03
C LEU A 20 -8.67 35.05 -13.39
N SER A 21 -8.21 34.86 -14.63
CA SER A 21 -7.65 33.59 -15.07
C SER A 21 -6.30 33.32 -14.41
N THR A 22 -5.41 34.30 -14.42
CA THR A 22 -4.10 34.19 -13.75
C THR A 22 -4.25 33.95 -12.25
N LEU A 23 -5.23 34.60 -11.61
CA LEU A 23 -5.54 34.40 -10.19
C LEU A 23 -6.12 33.00 -9.95
N ALA A 24 -6.97 32.48 -10.82
CA ALA A 24 -7.47 31.11 -10.73
C ALA A 24 -6.35 30.07 -10.90
N GLU A 25 -5.38 30.29 -11.81
CA GLU A 25 -4.21 29.42 -11.97
C GLU A 25 -3.34 29.35 -10.70
N ILE A 26 -3.20 30.47 -9.99
CA ILE A 26 -2.42 30.53 -8.74
C ILE A 26 -3.23 29.97 -7.57
N LEU A 27 -4.51 30.34 -7.44
CA LEU A 27 -5.33 29.93 -6.31
C LEU A 27 -5.70 28.45 -6.34
N ALA A 28 -5.81 27.81 -7.51
CA ALA A 28 -6.21 26.41 -7.58
C ALA A 28 -5.23 25.47 -6.83
N PRO A 29 -3.91 25.46 -7.09
CA PRO A 29 -2.96 24.67 -6.30
C PRO A 29 -2.91 25.07 -4.82
N LEU A 30 -3.01 26.37 -4.51
CA LEU A 30 -2.98 26.86 -3.13
C LEU A 30 -4.21 26.39 -2.33
N SER A 31 -5.40 26.38 -2.94
CA SER A 31 -6.63 25.90 -2.31
C SER A 31 -6.54 24.43 -1.92
N CYS A 32 -5.88 23.60 -2.73
CA CYS A 32 -5.66 22.18 -2.40
C CYS A 32 -4.76 22.02 -1.17
N ILE A 33 -3.76 22.90 -0.99
CA ILE A 33 -2.91 22.90 0.20
C ILE A 33 -3.70 23.36 1.42
N VAL A 34 -4.59 24.35 1.28
CA VAL A 34 -5.50 24.76 2.36
C VAL A 34 -6.42 23.61 2.77
N VAL A 35 -6.95 22.83 1.81
CA VAL A 35 -7.72 21.60 2.11
C VAL A 35 -6.89 20.62 2.92
N PHE A 36 -5.61 20.41 2.58
CA PHE A 36 -4.70 19.62 3.40
C PHE A 36 -4.48 20.19 4.81
N GLY A 37 -4.36 21.52 4.93
CA GLY A 37 -4.31 22.21 6.21
C GLY A 37 -5.56 21.98 7.06
N ILE A 38 -6.75 21.99 6.46
CA ILE A 38 -8.02 21.67 7.14
C ILE A 38 -8.00 20.21 7.62
N PHE A 39 -7.61 19.25 6.77
CA PHE A 39 -7.46 17.86 7.19
C PHE A 39 -6.44 17.70 8.32
N ARG A 40 -5.36 18.49 8.32
CA ARG A 40 -4.35 18.50 9.39
C ARG A 40 -4.93 18.97 10.73
N ILE A 41 -5.87 19.91 10.71
CA ILE A 41 -6.56 20.40 11.92
C ILE A 41 -7.56 19.36 12.45
N ILE A 42 -8.28 18.70 11.54
CA ILE A 42 -9.30 17.69 11.89
C ILE A 42 -8.64 16.41 12.43
N LEU A 43 -7.63 15.91 11.71
CA LEU A 43 -6.93 14.66 12.02
C LEU A 43 -5.77 14.94 12.98
N LYS A 44 -6.07 14.95 14.27
CA LYS A 44 -5.07 15.18 15.32
C LYS A 44 -4.08 14.01 15.41
N SER A 45 -2.80 14.34 15.47
CA SER A 45 -1.74 13.39 15.82
C SER A 45 -1.78 13.08 17.32
N GLN A 46 -1.68 11.81 17.69
CA GLN A 46 -1.66 11.34 19.07
C GLN A 46 -0.26 10.83 19.41
N ALA A 47 0.38 11.42 20.42
CA ALA A 47 1.68 10.95 20.89
C ALA A 47 1.52 9.82 21.91
N HIS A 48 2.25 8.73 21.73
CA HIS A 48 2.42 7.64 22.68
C HIS A 48 3.85 7.67 23.20
N PRO A 49 4.10 8.31 24.36
CA PRO A 49 5.44 8.49 24.91
C PRO A 49 6.01 7.20 25.52
N GLU A 50 5.15 6.26 25.89
CA GLU A 50 5.55 4.97 26.43
C GLU A 50 5.68 3.93 25.31
N PRO A 51 6.64 2.99 25.44
CA PRO A 51 6.74 1.88 24.50
C PRO A 51 5.50 1.00 24.59
N ALA A 52 5.00 0.52 23.45
CA ALA A 52 3.94 -0.47 23.44
C ALA A 52 4.55 -1.84 23.76
N ILE A 53 4.10 -2.43 24.86
CA ILE A 53 4.53 -3.75 25.33
C ILE A 53 3.32 -4.67 25.27
N TRP A 54 3.55 -5.91 24.84
CA TRP A 54 2.53 -6.96 24.84
C TRP A 54 2.96 -8.08 25.77
N GLU A 55 1.99 -8.66 26.46
CA GLU A 55 2.23 -9.79 27.35
C GLU A 55 2.54 -11.07 26.55
N SER A 56 3.35 -11.94 27.15
CA SER A 56 3.61 -13.25 26.56
C SER A 56 2.36 -14.13 26.65
N PHE A 57 2.11 -14.93 25.62
CA PHE A 57 0.99 -15.87 25.57
C PHE A 57 1.49 -17.29 25.30
N ALA A 58 0.73 -18.29 25.75
CA ALA A 58 1.00 -19.69 25.47
C ALA A 58 0.50 -20.07 24.08
N VAL A 59 1.24 -20.93 23.38
CA VAL A 59 0.88 -21.42 22.04
C VAL A 59 0.17 -22.79 22.13
N ASN A 60 0.01 -23.31 23.34
CA ASN A 60 -0.58 -24.63 23.60
C ASN A 60 -2.11 -24.63 23.62
N ASP A 61 -2.72 -23.45 23.60
CA ASP A 61 -4.17 -23.31 23.64
C ASP A 61 -4.70 -23.19 22.21
N ILE A 62 -5.65 -24.05 21.86
CA ILE A 62 -6.27 -24.01 20.54
C ILE A 62 -7.13 -22.74 20.42
N PRO A 63 -6.99 -21.96 19.34
CA PRO A 63 -7.83 -20.79 19.12
C PRO A 63 -9.31 -21.17 19.00
N VAL A 64 -10.20 -20.35 19.57
CA VAL A 64 -11.66 -20.57 19.55
C VAL A 64 -12.18 -20.72 18.12
N THR A 65 -11.71 -19.88 17.19
CA THR A 65 -12.11 -19.95 15.78
C THR A 65 -11.82 -21.31 15.15
N VAL A 66 -10.65 -21.88 15.46
CA VAL A 66 -10.22 -23.17 14.93
C VAL A 66 -10.99 -24.31 15.59
N LYS A 67 -11.26 -24.18 16.90
CA LYS A 67 -12.06 -25.13 17.66
C LYS A 67 -13.48 -25.30 17.12
N GLU A 68 -14.11 -24.20 16.69
CA GLU A 68 -15.50 -24.19 16.21
C GLU A 68 -15.65 -24.46 14.71
N GLN A 69 -14.64 -24.11 13.89
CA GLN A 69 -14.77 -24.06 12.43
C GLN A 69 -13.88 -25.05 11.68
N ALA A 70 -13.15 -25.90 12.39
CA ALA A 70 -12.38 -26.98 11.80
C ALA A 70 -12.29 -28.20 12.72
N ASP A 71 -12.20 -29.37 12.11
CA ASP A 71 -12.19 -30.69 12.75
C ASP A 71 -11.39 -31.72 11.95
N ILE A 72 -10.78 -31.34 10.82
CA ILE A 72 -10.00 -32.25 9.96
C ILE A 72 -8.59 -31.72 9.71
N LEU A 73 -7.59 -32.60 9.84
CA LEU A 73 -6.21 -32.40 9.40
C LEU A 73 -5.86 -33.37 8.28
N LEU A 74 -5.25 -32.86 7.22
CA LEU A 74 -4.76 -33.69 6.12
C LEU A 74 -3.25 -33.76 6.15
N TYR A 75 -2.65 -34.87 5.72
CA TYR A 75 -1.20 -34.97 5.60
C TYR A 75 -0.73 -35.88 4.47
N THR A 76 0.51 -35.68 4.04
CA THR A 76 1.17 -36.46 2.99
C THR A 76 2.70 -36.45 3.19
N PRO A 77 3.43 -37.49 2.78
CA PRO A 77 2.92 -38.82 2.41
C PRO A 77 2.39 -39.58 3.62
N SER A 78 1.46 -40.51 3.43
CA SER A 78 1.10 -41.51 4.43
C SER A 78 2.10 -42.66 4.39
N ASN A 79 2.80 -42.84 5.50
CA ASN A 79 3.89 -43.77 5.74
C ASN A 79 3.86 -44.09 7.23
N PRO A 80 4.30 -45.28 7.67
CA PRO A 80 4.23 -45.67 9.09
C PRO A 80 4.89 -44.66 10.06
N LYS A 81 5.90 -43.90 9.60
CA LYS A 81 6.57 -42.87 10.40
C LYS A 81 5.82 -41.53 10.44
N THR A 82 5.28 -41.09 9.31
CA THR A 82 4.47 -39.85 9.27
C THR A 82 3.13 -40.05 9.97
N ASP A 83 2.56 -41.24 9.85
CA ASP A 83 1.31 -41.62 10.53
C ASP A 83 1.53 -41.57 12.05
N ALA A 84 2.63 -42.15 12.55
CA ALA A 84 3.00 -42.08 13.97
C ALA A 84 3.22 -40.63 14.47
N ILE A 85 3.83 -39.75 13.66
CA ILE A 85 3.98 -38.33 14.00
C ILE A 85 2.58 -37.70 14.16
N MET A 86 1.71 -37.92 13.18
CA MET A 86 0.40 -37.30 13.12
C MET A 86 -0.55 -37.84 14.20
N GLU A 87 -0.48 -39.12 14.55
CA GLU A 87 -1.21 -39.70 15.68
C GLU A 87 -0.80 -39.06 17.00
N MET A 88 0.50 -38.79 17.19
CA MET A 88 0.98 -38.11 18.39
C MET A 88 0.55 -36.64 18.45
N VAL A 89 0.55 -35.94 17.32
CA VAL A 89 0.00 -34.58 17.20
C VAL A 89 -1.47 -34.59 17.59
N LEU A 90 -2.25 -35.54 17.06
CA LEU A 90 -3.67 -35.67 17.35
C LEU A 90 -3.91 -35.90 18.85
N LYS A 91 -3.21 -36.86 19.44
CA LYS A 91 -3.38 -37.24 20.85
C LYS A 91 -3.01 -36.15 21.84
N ASN A 92 -1.92 -35.40 21.57
CA ASN A 92 -1.39 -34.44 22.54
C ASN A 92 -1.99 -33.03 22.42
N PHE A 93 -2.47 -32.66 21.24
CA PHE A 93 -2.90 -31.28 20.95
C PHE A 93 -4.35 -31.22 20.46
N PHE A 94 -4.77 -32.12 19.55
CA PHE A 94 -6.06 -31.99 18.88
C PHE A 94 -7.17 -32.90 19.45
N GLN A 95 -7.06 -33.30 20.72
CA GLN A 95 -8.08 -34.04 21.47
C GLN A 95 -8.39 -33.29 22.77
N GLY A 96 -9.62 -32.83 22.92
CA GLY A 96 -10.11 -32.18 24.14
C GLY A 96 -11.59 -32.49 24.39
N GLU A 97 -12.13 -32.04 25.52
CA GLU A 97 -13.53 -32.32 25.90
C GLU A 97 -14.54 -31.69 24.93
N ASP A 98 -14.24 -30.49 24.40
CA ASP A 98 -15.17 -29.76 23.53
C ASP A 98 -14.79 -29.78 22.03
N PHE A 99 -13.77 -30.52 21.63
CA PHE A 99 -13.38 -30.63 20.21
C PHE A 99 -12.62 -31.91 19.92
N ASN A 100 -12.88 -32.50 18.75
CA ASN A 100 -12.26 -33.76 18.33
C ASN A 100 -11.90 -33.70 16.86
N TYR A 101 -10.60 -33.72 16.56
CA TYR A 101 -10.12 -33.70 15.19
C TYR A 101 -9.92 -35.11 14.61
N THR A 102 -10.05 -35.20 13.30
CA THR A 102 -9.71 -36.40 12.53
C THR A 102 -8.52 -36.14 11.61
N ILE A 103 -7.62 -37.12 11.48
CA ILE A 103 -6.49 -37.06 10.55
C ILE A 103 -6.76 -37.92 9.32
N LYS A 104 -6.44 -37.43 8.13
CA LYS A 104 -6.51 -38.20 6.87
C LYS A 104 -5.18 -38.12 6.12
N GLY A 105 -4.53 -39.27 5.96
CA GLY A 105 -3.28 -39.41 5.23
C GLY A 105 -3.50 -39.69 3.74
N PHE A 106 -2.62 -39.15 2.89
CA PHE A 106 -2.62 -39.40 1.45
C PHE A 106 -1.24 -39.82 0.96
N ALA A 107 -1.17 -40.64 -0.08
CA ALA A 107 0.11 -41.09 -0.63
C ALA A 107 0.87 -39.98 -1.37
N ARG A 108 0.13 -39.06 -2.03
CA ARG A 108 0.70 -37.94 -2.81
C ARG A 108 -0.02 -36.64 -2.51
N GLU A 109 0.71 -35.55 -2.64
CA GLU A 109 0.22 -34.19 -2.43
C GLU A 109 -0.97 -33.83 -3.34
N ASN A 110 -0.94 -34.22 -4.61
CA ASN A 110 -2.03 -33.96 -5.55
C ASN A 110 -3.35 -34.60 -5.10
N GLN A 111 -3.30 -35.82 -4.55
CA GLN A 111 -4.49 -36.52 -4.05
C GLN A 111 -5.07 -35.83 -2.82
N MET A 112 -4.22 -35.32 -1.93
CA MET A 112 -4.63 -34.54 -0.77
C MET A 112 -5.34 -33.25 -1.20
N VAL A 113 -4.79 -32.54 -2.19
CA VAL A 113 -5.39 -31.32 -2.73
C VAL A 113 -6.72 -31.64 -3.41
N GLU A 114 -6.80 -32.68 -4.23
CA GLU A 114 -8.06 -33.12 -4.85
C GLU A 114 -9.12 -33.50 -3.81
N ALA A 115 -8.74 -34.19 -2.74
CA ALA A 115 -9.67 -34.55 -1.66
C ALA A 115 -10.21 -33.32 -0.93
N TYR A 116 -9.35 -32.32 -0.68
CA TYR A 116 -9.76 -31.02 -0.14
C TYR A 116 -10.72 -30.26 -1.07
N LEU A 117 -10.52 -30.34 -2.39
CA LEU A 117 -11.40 -29.71 -3.38
C LEU A 117 -12.74 -30.46 -3.56
N LYS A 118 -12.73 -31.80 -3.50
CA LYS A 118 -13.92 -32.65 -3.64
C LYS A 118 -14.81 -32.67 -2.40
N GLY A 119 -14.24 -32.51 -1.21
CA GLY A 119 -14.97 -32.50 0.06
C GLY A 119 -15.73 -31.19 0.33
N ARG A 120 -15.82 -30.28 -0.64
CA ARG A 120 -16.64 -29.07 -0.54
C ARG A 120 -18.02 -29.34 -1.11
N ASP A 121 -19.04 -28.84 -0.41
CA ASP A 121 -20.37 -28.72 -1.00
C ASP A 121 -20.32 -27.71 -2.17
N LYS A 122 -21.04 -27.99 -3.25
CA LYS A 122 -21.04 -27.14 -4.46
C LYS A 122 -21.96 -25.93 -4.34
N ASP A 123 -22.94 -26.01 -3.43
CA ASP A 123 -23.95 -24.96 -3.18
C ASP A 123 -23.54 -24.02 -2.05
N GLU A 124 -22.56 -24.41 -1.22
CA GLU A 124 -21.87 -23.48 -0.34
C GLU A 124 -20.84 -22.67 -1.15
N ASP A 125 -20.80 -21.37 -0.88
CA ASP A 125 -19.90 -20.40 -1.50
C ASP A 125 -18.50 -21.02 -1.72
N VAL A 126 -17.85 -20.77 -2.87
CA VAL A 126 -16.50 -21.32 -3.21
C VAL A 126 -15.46 -21.06 -2.10
N PHE A 127 -15.81 -20.12 -1.22
CA PHE A 127 -15.08 -19.55 -0.10
C PHE A 127 -15.57 -20.04 1.29
N SER A 128 -16.52 -20.97 1.38
CA SER A 128 -17.09 -21.48 2.63
C SER A 128 -16.09 -22.25 3.49
N ARG A 129 -16.32 -22.12 4.81
CA ARG A 129 -15.49 -22.61 5.91
C ARG A 129 -15.43 -24.14 5.89
N GLY A 130 -14.52 -24.69 5.09
CA GLY A 130 -14.35 -26.14 5.04
C GLY A 130 -13.85 -26.70 6.39
N PRO A 131 -14.27 -27.92 6.77
CA PRO A 131 -13.87 -28.59 8.01
C PRO A 131 -12.35 -28.81 8.16
N VAL A 132 -11.61 -28.68 7.05
CA VAL A 132 -10.17 -28.94 7.00
C VAL A 132 -9.36 -27.74 7.46
N LEU A 133 -8.71 -27.84 8.63
CA LEU A 133 -7.82 -26.81 9.18
C LEU A 133 -6.65 -26.51 8.24
N ALA A 134 -5.84 -27.52 7.92
CA ALA A 134 -4.68 -27.42 7.06
C ALA A 134 -4.24 -28.80 6.51
N GLY A 135 -3.48 -28.77 5.41
CA GLY A 135 -2.73 -29.92 4.88
C GLY A 135 -1.26 -29.85 5.24
N ILE A 136 -0.67 -30.96 5.66
CA ILE A 136 0.73 -31.05 6.11
C ILE A 136 1.52 -31.87 5.10
N VAL A 137 2.57 -31.29 4.54
CA VAL A 137 3.37 -31.92 3.48
C VAL A 137 4.76 -32.16 4.00
N PHE A 138 5.07 -33.41 4.38
CA PHE A 138 6.41 -33.81 4.78
C PHE A 138 7.29 -34.07 3.54
N GLN A 139 8.45 -33.42 3.49
CA GLN A 139 9.43 -33.59 2.43
C GLN A 139 10.47 -34.63 2.85
N LYS A 140 10.74 -35.59 1.96
CA LYS A 140 11.86 -36.56 2.11
C LYS A 140 11.80 -37.46 3.36
N ILE A 141 10.62 -37.68 3.95
CA ILE A 141 10.46 -38.71 4.99
C ILE A 141 10.14 -40.05 4.33
N GLY A 142 11.13 -40.95 4.34
CA GLY A 142 10.95 -42.33 3.88
C GLY A 142 10.39 -43.25 4.97
N PRO A 143 9.95 -44.47 4.63
CA PRO A 143 9.31 -45.40 5.57
C PRO A 143 10.26 -45.98 6.63
N LYS A 144 11.58 -45.96 6.41
CA LYS A 144 12.55 -46.71 7.22
C LYS A 144 13.15 -45.95 8.41
N LYS A 145 13.42 -44.65 8.27
CA LYS A 145 14.05 -43.84 9.33
C LYS A 145 13.58 -42.39 9.25
N ILE A 146 13.33 -41.79 10.41
CA ILE A 146 13.08 -40.36 10.54
C ILE A 146 14.45 -39.64 10.40
N PRO A 147 14.62 -38.75 9.42
CA PRO A 147 15.87 -38.00 9.26
C PRO A 147 16.04 -37.00 10.41
N SER A 148 17.28 -36.67 10.76
CA SER A 148 17.60 -35.67 11.78
C SER A 148 17.14 -34.26 11.39
N GLN A 149 17.07 -33.97 10.09
CA GLN A 149 16.52 -32.73 9.56
C GLN A 149 15.24 -33.03 8.79
N ILE A 150 14.11 -32.63 9.37
CA ILE A 150 12.80 -32.74 8.74
C ILE A 150 12.45 -31.40 8.08
N LYS A 151 11.98 -31.46 6.83
CA LYS A 151 11.37 -30.32 6.15
C LYS A 151 9.91 -30.63 5.93
N TYR A 152 9.03 -29.73 6.31
CA TYR A 152 7.59 -29.83 6.04
C TYR A 152 7.05 -28.49 5.57
N ALA A 153 5.91 -28.53 4.89
CA ALA A 153 5.14 -27.35 4.51
C ALA A 153 3.72 -27.46 5.05
N LEU A 154 3.20 -26.35 5.59
CA LEU A 154 1.82 -26.23 6.04
C LEU A 154 1.02 -25.53 4.95
N ARG A 155 -0.04 -26.17 4.49
CA ARG A 155 -0.95 -25.67 3.45
C ARG A 155 -2.29 -25.33 4.10
N PHE A 156 -2.48 -24.05 4.42
CA PHE A 156 -3.76 -23.54 4.90
C PHE A 156 -4.70 -23.21 3.72
N PRO A 157 -6.02 -23.14 3.96
CA PRO A 157 -6.97 -22.59 3.01
C PRO A 157 -6.54 -21.22 2.51
N SER A 158 -6.85 -20.87 1.25
CA SER A 158 -6.42 -19.58 0.68
C SER A 158 -7.02 -18.36 1.36
N TYR A 159 -8.18 -18.53 2.02
CA TYR A 159 -8.88 -17.51 2.78
C TYR A 159 -8.85 -17.85 4.27
N GLN A 160 -8.77 -16.82 5.09
CA GLN A 160 -8.82 -16.92 6.55
C GLN A 160 -10.26 -17.12 7.01
N ARG A 161 -10.42 -17.87 8.11
CA ARG A 161 -11.70 -18.15 8.77
C ARG A 161 -12.21 -16.96 9.57
N THR A 162 -11.28 -16.21 10.15
CA THR A 162 -11.54 -15.00 10.90
C THR A 162 -11.99 -13.88 9.96
N ASN A 163 -13.14 -13.27 10.27
CA ASN A 163 -13.61 -12.05 9.59
C ASN A 163 -12.91 -10.78 10.10
N TYR A 164 -11.86 -10.92 10.91
CA TYR A 164 -11.30 -9.84 11.71
C TYR A 164 -10.33 -8.96 10.94
N SER A 165 -10.82 -8.28 9.91
CA SER A 165 -10.08 -7.14 9.40
C SER A 165 -11.01 -5.95 9.17
N GLU A 166 -10.58 -4.78 9.66
CA GLU A 166 -11.18 -3.49 9.25
C GLU A 166 -11.24 -3.36 7.72
N PHE A 167 -10.38 -4.10 7.01
CA PHE A 167 -10.38 -4.18 5.56
C PHE A 167 -11.58 -4.99 5.03
N THR A 168 -11.91 -6.15 5.61
CA THR A 168 -13.10 -6.96 5.26
C THR A 168 -14.36 -6.14 5.50
N ASP A 169 -14.49 -5.52 6.67
CA ASP A 169 -15.66 -4.70 7.04
C ASP A 169 -15.84 -3.49 6.13
N ARG A 170 -14.75 -2.92 5.59
CA ARG A 170 -14.79 -1.73 4.73
C ARG A 170 -14.83 -2.03 3.23
N THR A 171 -14.38 -3.21 2.79
CA THR A 171 -14.23 -3.54 1.36
C THR A 171 -15.05 -4.73 0.90
N ASN A 172 -15.70 -5.45 1.84
CA ASN A 172 -16.41 -6.70 1.58
C ASN A 172 -15.53 -7.81 0.95
N CYS A 173 -14.20 -7.63 0.93
CA CYS A 173 -13.25 -8.61 0.43
C CYS A 173 -12.80 -9.51 1.59
N ARG A 174 -12.89 -10.84 1.44
CA ARG A 174 -12.49 -11.80 2.49
C ARG A 174 -11.00 -11.72 2.80
N ALA A 175 -10.67 -11.86 4.08
CA ALA A 175 -9.31 -11.91 4.59
C ALA A 175 -8.50 -13.05 3.93
N ALA A 176 -7.37 -12.72 3.33
CA ALA A 176 -6.43 -13.66 2.71
C ALA A 176 -5.07 -13.59 3.41
N TRP A 177 -4.21 -14.59 3.21
CA TRP A 177 -2.91 -14.63 3.89
C TRP A 177 -1.89 -13.61 3.37
N PHE A 178 -2.01 -13.20 2.09
CA PHE A 178 -1.07 -12.29 1.41
C PHE A 178 0.41 -12.65 1.63
N THR A 179 0.75 -13.95 1.56
CA THR A 179 2.11 -14.46 1.81
C THR A 179 3.16 -13.96 0.81
N GLU A 180 2.71 -13.42 -0.32
CA GLU A 180 3.53 -12.72 -1.32
C GLU A 180 4.03 -11.35 -0.84
N ASN A 181 3.37 -10.74 0.15
CA ASN A 181 3.70 -9.42 0.66
C ASN A 181 4.52 -9.54 1.95
N ILE A 182 5.76 -9.03 1.91
CA ILE A 182 6.63 -8.93 3.09
C ILE A 182 6.12 -7.86 4.06
N TYR A 183 5.45 -6.83 3.54
CA TYR A 183 4.93 -5.70 4.29
C TYR A 183 3.47 -5.41 3.93
N PRO A 184 2.68 -4.83 4.84
CA PRO A 184 1.34 -4.37 4.51
C PRO A 184 1.40 -3.30 3.42
N ILE A 185 0.38 -3.31 2.55
CA ILE A 185 0.21 -2.36 1.45
C ILE A 185 0.19 -0.91 1.98
N LEU A 186 -0.46 -0.70 3.12
CA LEU A 186 -0.51 0.56 3.84
C LEU A 186 0.22 0.43 5.18
N ARG A 187 1.25 1.26 5.38
CA ARG A 187 1.90 1.41 6.67
C ARG A 187 1.23 2.55 7.42
N PHE A 188 0.56 2.20 8.52
CA PHE A 188 0.09 3.19 9.49
C PHE A 188 1.24 3.55 10.42
N SER A 189 1.21 4.77 10.95
CA SER A 189 2.17 5.20 11.97
C SER A 189 1.91 4.42 13.27
N GLY A 190 2.98 3.87 13.86
CA GLY A 190 2.89 3.05 15.08
C GLY A 190 2.89 1.54 14.84
N PRO A 191 2.69 0.73 15.90
CA PRO A 191 2.75 -0.71 15.81
C PRO A 191 1.54 -1.28 15.04
N ARG A 192 1.81 -2.33 14.26
CA ARG A 192 0.76 -3.10 13.58
C ARG A 192 -0.21 -3.69 14.61
N SER A 193 -1.50 -3.43 14.45
CA SER A 193 -2.58 -3.95 15.32
C SER A 193 -2.22 -3.84 16.80
N LYS A 194 -2.09 -2.59 17.29
CA LYS A 194 -1.69 -2.29 18.67
C LYS A 194 -2.53 -3.07 19.69
N ASP A 195 -3.83 -3.10 19.49
CA ASP A 195 -4.80 -3.63 20.46
C ASP A 195 -4.91 -5.17 20.41
N ASN A 196 -4.29 -5.84 19.43
CA ASN A 196 -4.32 -7.29 19.31
C ASN A 196 -3.03 -7.92 19.86
N GLN A 197 -3.10 -8.62 20.98
CA GLN A 197 -1.93 -9.28 21.58
C GLN A 197 -1.24 -10.30 20.66
N TYR A 198 -1.99 -10.94 19.76
CA TYR A 198 -1.52 -12.01 18.90
C TYR A 198 -0.94 -11.54 17.55
N GLY A 199 -0.80 -10.22 17.37
CA GLY A 199 -0.17 -9.64 16.19
C GLY A 199 -1.14 -9.16 15.10
N GLY A 200 -2.43 -9.48 15.21
CA GLY A 200 -3.46 -9.09 14.24
C GLY A 200 -3.25 -9.67 12.84
N PHE A 201 -3.79 -8.99 11.83
CA PHE A 201 -3.82 -9.49 10.45
C PHE A 201 -2.43 -9.50 9.77
N PRO A 202 -2.02 -10.58 9.07
CA PRO A 202 -2.74 -11.86 8.90
C PRO A 202 -2.73 -12.70 10.20
N GLY A 203 -3.90 -13.20 10.60
CA GLY A 203 -4.14 -13.82 11.92
C GLY A 203 -3.52 -15.19 12.13
N TYR A 204 -2.19 -15.31 12.12
CA TYR A 204 -1.47 -16.59 12.27
C TYR A 204 -1.81 -17.34 13.57
N PHE A 205 -2.07 -16.61 14.67
CA PHE A 205 -2.52 -17.22 15.90
C PHE A 205 -3.98 -17.68 15.78
N GLU A 206 -4.89 -16.76 15.41
CA GLU A 206 -6.34 -17.01 15.39
C GLU A 206 -6.74 -18.10 14.38
N GLU A 207 -6.02 -18.22 13.27
CA GLU A 207 -6.19 -19.27 12.26
C GLU A 207 -5.54 -20.61 12.64
N GLY A 208 -4.85 -20.69 13.78
CA GLY A 208 -4.22 -21.92 14.27
C GLY A 208 -2.92 -22.30 13.57
N PHE A 209 -2.32 -21.40 12.79
CA PHE A 209 -1.01 -21.66 12.18
C PHE A 209 0.08 -21.86 13.23
N LEU A 210 0.18 -20.94 14.20
CA LEU A 210 1.18 -21.04 15.27
C LEU A 210 0.94 -22.28 16.14
N TYR A 211 -0.34 -22.59 16.40
CA TYR A 211 -0.76 -23.77 17.16
C TYR A 211 -0.34 -25.07 16.47
N LEU A 212 -0.67 -25.22 15.18
CA LEU A 212 -0.33 -26.41 14.40
C LEU A 212 1.18 -26.58 14.24
N GLN A 213 1.89 -25.48 14.00
CA GLN A 213 3.35 -25.49 13.93
C GLN A 213 3.97 -25.93 15.26
N HIS A 214 3.50 -25.38 16.37
CA HIS A 214 3.95 -25.78 17.70
C HIS A 214 3.66 -27.26 17.97
N ALA A 215 2.45 -27.73 17.67
CA ALA A 215 2.06 -29.13 17.87
C ALA A 215 2.93 -30.11 17.06
N LEU A 216 3.25 -29.77 15.81
CA LEU A 216 4.12 -30.57 14.94
C LEU A 216 5.57 -30.57 15.44
N ASP A 217 6.14 -29.40 15.70
CA ASP A 217 7.53 -29.27 16.14
C ASP A 217 7.74 -29.94 17.50
N ASN A 218 6.79 -29.79 18.43
CA ASN A 218 6.81 -30.45 19.73
C ASN A 218 6.75 -31.98 19.57
N SER A 219 5.84 -32.47 18.72
CA SER A 219 5.71 -33.90 18.44
C SER A 219 6.96 -34.48 17.76
N ILE A 220 7.50 -33.81 16.75
CA ILE A 220 8.73 -34.24 16.08
C ILE A 220 9.90 -34.24 17.06
N THR A 221 10.04 -33.20 17.88
CA THR A 221 11.11 -33.09 18.88
C THR A 221 11.04 -34.25 19.88
N ARG A 222 9.85 -34.56 20.40
CA ARG A 222 9.65 -35.71 21.31
C ARG A 222 10.05 -37.06 20.70
N LEU A 223 9.89 -37.24 19.39
CA LEU A 223 10.30 -38.48 18.70
C LEU A 223 11.81 -38.57 18.46
N LEU A 224 12.50 -37.44 18.43
CA LEU A 224 13.95 -37.39 18.22
C LEU A 224 14.74 -37.44 19.53
N LEU A 225 14.11 -37.11 20.66
CA LEU A 225 14.72 -37.10 21.98
C LEU A 225 14.62 -38.46 22.69
N ASN A 226 15.58 -38.74 23.57
CA ASN A 226 15.54 -39.89 24.47
C ASN A 226 14.58 -39.63 25.64
N GLU A 227 14.12 -40.69 26.33
CA GLU A 227 13.12 -40.59 27.41
C GLU A 227 13.49 -39.58 28.51
N THR A 228 14.76 -39.54 28.93
CA THR A 228 15.25 -38.57 29.93
C THR A 228 15.17 -37.13 29.43
N GLN A 229 15.50 -36.89 28.15
CA GLN A 229 15.44 -35.57 27.53
C GLN A 229 14.00 -35.12 27.27
N VAL A 230 13.08 -36.06 27.01
CA VAL A 230 11.65 -35.76 26.85
C VAL A 230 11.05 -35.22 28.14
N GLN A 231 11.45 -35.75 29.31
CA GLN A 231 10.97 -35.24 30.60
C GLN A 231 11.41 -33.79 30.83
N GLU A 232 12.69 -33.49 30.58
CA GLU A 232 13.23 -32.13 30.68
C GLU A 232 12.53 -31.17 29.70
N TYR A 233 12.34 -31.61 28.45
CA TYR A 233 11.63 -30.85 27.44
C TYR A 233 10.16 -30.59 27.82
N THR A 234 9.48 -31.57 28.42
CA THR A 234 8.07 -31.42 28.84
C THR A 234 7.92 -30.44 30.00
N ASN A 235 8.95 -30.29 30.84
CA ASN A 235 8.97 -29.29 31.91
C ASN A 235 9.24 -27.86 31.39
N SER A 236 9.72 -27.72 30.14
CA SER A 236 9.92 -26.41 29.52
C SER A 236 8.60 -25.85 28.96
N SER A 237 8.31 -24.59 29.25
CA SER A 237 7.12 -23.91 28.69
C SER A 237 7.52 -23.00 27.53
N PHE A 238 6.84 -23.17 26.39
CA PHE A 238 7.02 -22.33 25.22
C PHE A 238 5.99 -21.21 25.24
N ARG A 239 6.47 -19.97 25.26
CA ARG A 239 5.63 -18.77 25.18
C ARG A 239 6.08 -17.92 24.02
N MET A 240 5.14 -17.27 23.35
CA MET A 240 5.43 -16.23 22.37
C MET A 240 5.15 -14.87 22.97
N GLN A 241 5.99 -13.90 22.59
CA GLN A 241 5.81 -12.52 22.95
C GLN A 241 6.15 -11.65 21.75
N ARG A 242 5.32 -10.64 21.50
CA ARG A 242 5.63 -9.64 20.48
C ARG A 242 6.79 -8.79 20.97
N PHE A 243 7.70 -8.44 20.06
CA PHE A 243 8.73 -7.45 20.36
C PHE A 243 8.07 -6.14 20.79
N PRO A 244 8.58 -5.48 21.85
CA PRO A 244 8.08 -4.18 22.25
C PRO A 244 8.32 -3.17 21.13
N TYR A 245 7.41 -2.21 20.99
CA TYR A 245 7.50 -1.16 19.99
C TYR A 245 7.86 0.16 20.67
N PRO A 246 8.83 0.92 20.13
CA PRO A 246 9.30 2.16 20.77
C PRO A 246 8.20 3.23 20.81
N PRO A 247 8.38 4.30 21.62
CA PRO A 247 7.49 5.45 21.62
C PRO A 247 7.23 5.99 20.21
N TYR A 248 5.99 6.39 19.92
CA TYR A 248 5.60 6.78 18.56
C TYR A 248 4.48 7.82 18.55
N ALA A 249 4.38 8.55 17.43
CA ALA A 249 3.24 9.40 17.14
C ALA A 249 2.30 8.69 16.16
N HIS A 250 1.07 8.45 16.58
CA HIS A 250 0.01 7.96 15.71
C HIS A 250 -0.65 9.13 14.98
N ASP A 251 -0.20 9.35 13.75
CA ASP A 251 -0.64 10.41 12.88
C ASP A 251 -1.41 9.85 11.67
N LYS A 252 -2.75 9.90 11.76
CA LYS A 252 -3.66 9.41 10.71
C LYS A 252 -3.63 10.27 9.45
N TYR A 253 -3.23 11.54 9.58
CA TYR A 253 -3.15 12.46 8.45
C TYR A 253 -2.17 11.97 7.38
N LEU A 254 -1.07 11.32 7.77
CA LEU A 254 -0.04 10.84 6.83
C LEU A 254 -0.60 9.86 5.79
N VAL A 255 -1.53 9.00 6.19
CA VAL A 255 -2.15 8.04 5.27
C VAL A 255 -3.12 8.74 4.33
N VAL A 256 -3.91 9.67 4.88
CA VAL A 256 -4.84 10.49 4.08
C VAL A 256 -4.06 11.33 3.07
N SER A 257 -2.99 12.00 3.49
CA SER A 257 -2.18 12.82 2.60
C SER A 257 -1.50 11.98 1.52
N LEU A 258 -0.97 10.80 1.86
CA LEU A 258 -0.36 9.88 0.89
C LEU A 258 -1.33 9.48 -0.23
N VAL A 259 -2.57 9.11 0.12
CA VAL A 259 -3.57 8.67 -0.85
C VAL A 259 -4.11 9.84 -1.68
N TRP A 260 -4.38 10.99 -1.05
CA TRP A 260 -5.09 12.09 -1.69
C TRP A 260 -4.19 13.11 -2.42
N THR A 261 -2.90 13.18 -2.11
CA THR A 261 -1.97 14.16 -2.73
C THR A 261 -1.98 14.10 -4.26
N PRO A 262 -1.85 12.94 -4.92
CA PRO A 262 -1.83 12.88 -6.38
C PRO A 262 -3.14 13.34 -7.02
N TYR A 263 -4.28 13.09 -6.38
CA TYR A 263 -5.59 13.51 -6.90
C TYR A 263 -5.81 15.00 -6.73
N LEU A 264 -5.52 15.56 -5.55
CA LEU A 264 -5.74 16.98 -5.30
C LEU A 264 -4.81 17.85 -6.16
N PHE A 265 -3.53 17.50 -6.26
CA PHE A 265 -2.60 18.18 -7.19
C PHE A 265 -2.88 17.88 -8.66
N GLY A 266 -3.36 16.67 -8.94
CA GLY A 266 -3.92 16.30 -10.25
C GLY A 266 -4.99 17.29 -10.71
N VAL A 267 -6.01 17.47 -9.88
CA VAL A 267 -7.16 18.33 -10.16
C VAL A 267 -6.77 19.82 -10.16
N ALA A 268 -5.89 20.25 -9.27
CA ALA A 268 -5.46 21.64 -9.16
C ALA A 268 -4.89 22.21 -10.48
N TYR A 269 -4.15 21.40 -11.23
CA TYR A 269 -3.49 21.84 -12.46
C TYR A 269 -4.38 21.74 -13.71
N ILE A 270 -5.58 21.15 -13.62
CA ILE A 270 -6.51 21.05 -14.76
C ILE A 270 -6.80 22.43 -15.33
N TYR A 271 -7.11 23.41 -14.47
CA TYR A 271 -7.42 24.76 -14.93
C TYR A 271 -6.25 25.39 -15.68
N SER A 272 -5.03 25.27 -15.15
CA SER A 272 -3.81 25.77 -15.80
C SER A 272 -3.59 25.10 -17.16
N ILE A 273 -3.80 23.78 -17.25
CA ILE A 273 -3.64 23.03 -18.49
C ILE A 273 -4.68 23.46 -19.53
N MET A 274 -5.94 23.58 -19.14
CA MET A 274 -7.03 24.00 -20.01
C MET A 274 -6.80 25.42 -20.51
N ASN A 275 -6.41 26.34 -19.63
CA ASN A 275 -6.21 27.74 -19.99
C ASN A 275 -5.01 27.93 -20.91
N LEU A 276 -3.86 27.33 -20.60
CA LEU A 276 -2.68 27.41 -21.45
C LEU A 276 -2.95 26.83 -22.85
N THR A 277 -3.61 25.66 -22.90
CA THR A 277 -4.00 25.03 -24.18
C THR A 277 -4.96 25.91 -24.96
N ARG A 278 -5.99 26.47 -24.30
CA ARG A 278 -6.96 27.39 -24.90
C ARG A 278 -6.26 28.59 -25.53
N LEU A 279 -5.35 29.24 -24.80
CA LEU A 279 -4.68 30.46 -25.25
C LEU A 279 -3.80 30.20 -26.49
N ILE A 280 -3.08 29.08 -26.52
CA ILE A 280 -2.23 28.71 -27.66
C ILE A 280 -3.10 28.36 -28.88
N ILE A 281 -4.18 27.57 -28.70
CA ILE A 281 -5.08 27.21 -29.80
C ILE A 281 -5.82 28.46 -30.29
N HIS A 282 -6.25 29.36 -29.41
CA HIS A 282 -6.90 30.60 -29.80
C HIS A 282 -5.97 31.46 -30.67
N GLU A 283 -4.69 31.59 -30.33
CA GLU A 283 -3.71 32.29 -31.17
C GLU A 283 -3.47 31.60 -32.53
N LYS A 284 -3.52 30.26 -32.54
CA LYS A 284 -3.43 29.44 -33.77
C LYS A 284 -4.65 29.66 -34.67
N VAL A 285 -5.87 29.62 -34.12
CA VAL A 285 -7.14 29.72 -34.87
C VAL A 285 -7.39 31.13 -35.40
N THR A 286 -7.10 32.16 -34.60
CA THR A 286 -7.20 33.57 -35.01
C THR A 286 -6.13 33.98 -36.02
N ARG A 287 -5.19 33.08 -36.36
CA ARG A 287 -4.06 33.30 -37.27
C ARG A 287 -3.14 34.46 -36.84
N ILE A 288 -3.23 34.92 -35.61
CA ILE A 288 -2.34 35.95 -35.05
C ILE A 288 -0.89 35.45 -35.11
N LYS A 289 -0.66 34.15 -34.87
CA LYS A 289 0.66 33.53 -35.04
C LYS A 289 1.22 33.70 -36.45
N GLU A 290 0.43 33.42 -37.49
CA GLU A 290 0.88 33.52 -38.89
C GLU A 290 1.10 34.98 -39.30
N PHE A 291 0.24 35.89 -38.85
CA PHE A 291 0.43 37.32 -39.06
C PHE A 291 1.76 37.82 -38.46
N MET A 292 2.10 37.39 -37.24
CA MET A 292 3.38 37.74 -36.61
C MET A 292 4.58 37.12 -37.34
N LYS A 293 4.45 35.94 -37.95
CA LYS A 293 5.51 35.37 -38.80
C LYS A 293 5.76 36.22 -40.04
N ILE A 294 4.70 36.75 -40.66
CA ILE A 294 4.83 37.69 -41.80
C ILE A 294 5.55 38.97 -41.37
N MET A 295 5.34 39.42 -40.13
CA MET A 295 6.08 40.55 -39.54
C MET A 295 7.56 40.24 -39.19
N GLY A 296 8.06 39.05 -39.54
CA GLY A 296 9.47 38.67 -39.38
C GLY A 296 9.79 37.87 -38.11
N LEU A 297 8.79 37.42 -37.35
CA LEU A 297 9.04 36.62 -36.13
C LEU A 297 9.24 35.14 -36.46
N ALA A 298 10.29 34.54 -35.90
CA ALA A 298 10.61 33.13 -36.13
C ALA A 298 9.70 32.19 -35.31
N ASN A 299 9.36 31.01 -35.85
CA ASN A 299 8.45 30.05 -35.20
C ASN A 299 8.92 29.62 -33.79
N TRP A 300 10.22 29.44 -33.59
CA TRP A 300 10.79 29.07 -32.28
C TRP A 300 10.58 30.16 -31.21
N GLN A 301 10.56 31.44 -31.61
CA GLN A 301 10.36 32.56 -30.69
C GLN A 301 8.95 32.55 -30.10
N HIS A 302 7.94 32.10 -30.86
CA HIS A 302 6.58 31.94 -30.37
C HIS A 302 6.48 30.88 -29.28
N TRP A 303 7.03 29.68 -29.54
CA TRP A 303 7.05 28.59 -28.56
C TRP A 303 7.83 28.97 -27.31
N MET A 304 9.01 29.57 -27.50
CA MET A 304 9.84 30.07 -26.40
C MET A 304 9.11 31.14 -25.57
N SER A 305 8.37 32.05 -26.22
CA SER A 305 7.63 33.10 -25.50
C SER A 305 6.48 32.55 -24.66
N TRP A 306 5.74 31.56 -25.17
CA TRP A 306 4.73 30.85 -24.38
C TRP A 306 5.36 30.06 -23.24
N PHE A 307 6.48 29.38 -23.50
CA PHE A 307 7.18 28.60 -22.50
C PHE A 307 7.72 29.47 -21.37
N ILE A 308 8.41 30.57 -21.67
CA ILE A 308 8.94 31.49 -20.64
C ILE A 308 7.80 32.06 -19.80
N ARG A 309 6.68 32.46 -20.43
CA ARG A 309 5.49 32.95 -19.71
C ARG A 309 5.00 31.90 -18.69
N SER A 310 4.73 30.69 -19.16
CA SER A 310 4.20 29.61 -18.31
C SER A 310 5.22 29.15 -17.27
N PHE A 311 6.50 29.14 -17.61
CA PHE A 311 7.61 28.82 -16.72
C PHE A 311 7.67 29.80 -15.55
N THR A 312 7.63 31.12 -15.83
CA THR A 312 7.63 32.13 -14.77
C THR A 312 6.44 31.96 -13.83
N LEU A 313 5.25 31.69 -14.37
CA LEU A 313 4.06 31.43 -13.56
C LEU A 313 4.22 30.15 -12.72
N ALA A 314 4.72 29.05 -13.30
CA ALA A 314 4.94 27.80 -12.58
C ALA A 314 5.95 27.94 -11.44
N VAL A 315 7.03 28.72 -11.63
CA VAL A 315 7.99 29.04 -10.55
C VAL A 315 7.29 29.81 -9.42
N ILE A 316 6.50 30.83 -9.74
CA ILE A 316 5.75 31.60 -8.72
C ILE A 316 4.78 30.70 -7.97
N VAL A 317 4.00 29.88 -8.68
CA VAL A 317 3.05 28.93 -8.08
C VAL A 317 3.76 27.91 -7.19
N ALA A 318 4.90 27.36 -7.63
CA ALA A 318 5.68 26.41 -6.84
C ALA A 318 6.28 27.05 -5.58
N LEU A 319 6.80 28.29 -5.67
CA LEU A 319 7.30 29.04 -4.51
C LEU A 319 6.19 29.33 -3.50
N LEU A 320 5.06 29.86 -3.97
CA LEU A 320 3.90 30.15 -3.12
C LEU A 320 3.35 28.87 -2.48
N SER A 321 3.24 27.79 -3.25
CA SER A 321 2.77 26.50 -2.75
C SER A 321 3.71 25.95 -1.68
N THR A 322 5.02 26.01 -1.89
CA THR A 322 6.03 25.57 -0.91
C THR A 322 5.94 26.39 0.37
N PHE A 323 5.75 27.71 0.25
CA PHE A 323 5.54 28.58 1.39
C PHE A 323 4.29 28.17 2.18
N VAL A 324 3.14 28.03 1.51
CA VAL A 324 1.88 27.64 2.18
C VAL A 324 1.95 26.24 2.80
N PHE A 325 2.70 25.30 2.20
CA PHE A 325 2.96 23.99 2.80
C PHE A 325 3.73 24.06 4.13
N LYS A 326 4.55 25.09 4.29
CA LYS A 326 5.39 25.32 5.47
C LYS A 326 4.76 26.24 6.51
N VAL A 327 3.76 27.01 6.12
CA VAL A 327 2.93 27.76 7.07
C VAL A 327 2.27 26.78 8.02
N GLU A 328 2.30 27.13 9.30
CA GLU A 328 1.67 26.35 10.36
C GLU A 328 0.15 26.52 10.32
N PHE A 329 -0.57 25.41 10.39
CA PHE A 329 -2.02 25.41 10.50
C PHE A 329 -2.41 25.04 11.94
N GLY A 330 -3.15 25.91 12.61
CA GLY A 330 -3.68 25.64 13.95
C GLY A 330 -2.59 25.48 15.02
N LYS A 331 -2.48 24.30 15.64
CA LYS A 331 -1.59 24.01 16.79
C LYS A 331 -0.10 23.91 16.40
N ASN A 332 0.41 24.86 15.63
CA ASN A 332 1.81 24.93 15.18
C ASN A 332 2.27 23.72 14.35
N LEU A 333 1.35 23.06 13.63
CA LEU A 333 1.67 21.94 12.75
C LEU A 333 1.47 22.38 11.30
N SER A 334 2.56 22.48 10.55
CA SER A 334 2.48 22.59 9.09
C SER A 334 2.01 21.27 8.48
N VAL A 335 1.63 21.33 7.20
CA VAL A 335 1.16 20.16 6.44
C VAL A 335 2.27 19.09 6.36
N TYR A 336 3.51 19.53 6.10
CA TYR A 336 4.70 18.67 6.07
C TYR A 336 5.83 19.29 6.90
N PRO A 337 5.85 19.09 8.24
CA PRO A 337 6.79 19.77 9.12
C PRO A 337 8.24 19.36 8.87
N TYR A 338 8.50 18.06 8.76
CA TYR A 338 9.85 17.51 8.68
C TYR A 338 10.47 17.51 7.27
N SER A 339 9.71 17.85 6.23
CA SER A 339 10.20 17.79 4.85
C SER A 339 11.14 18.96 4.51
N ASN A 340 12.18 18.73 3.71
CA ASN A 340 13.04 19.82 3.24
C ASN A 340 12.25 20.76 2.28
N PRO A 341 12.17 22.08 2.52
CA PRO A 341 11.46 23.02 1.65
C PRO A 341 11.96 23.02 0.19
N LEU A 342 13.27 22.85 -0.03
CA LEU A 342 13.85 22.83 -1.38
C LEU A 342 13.37 21.62 -2.17
N LEU A 343 13.29 20.45 -1.53
CA LEU A 343 12.80 19.23 -2.18
C LEU A 343 11.31 19.36 -2.54
N LEU A 344 10.50 19.91 -1.64
CA LEU A 344 9.09 20.21 -1.91
C LEU A 344 8.94 21.17 -3.10
N PHE A 345 9.73 22.24 -3.13
CA PHE A 345 9.75 23.17 -4.26
C PHE A 345 10.10 22.47 -5.57
N LEU A 346 11.17 21.67 -5.60
CA LEU A 346 11.60 20.97 -6.80
C LEU A 346 10.53 19.99 -7.31
N CYS A 347 9.88 19.23 -6.42
CA CYS A 347 8.79 18.34 -6.80
C CYS A 347 7.61 19.08 -7.43
N LEU A 348 7.16 20.17 -6.81
CA LEU A 348 6.05 20.99 -7.31
C LEU A 348 6.40 21.70 -8.62
N PHE A 349 7.64 22.19 -8.73
CA PHE A 349 8.15 22.84 -9.92
C PHE A 349 8.22 21.86 -11.10
N LEU A 350 8.80 20.66 -10.91
CA LEU A 350 8.84 19.63 -11.94
C LEU A 350 7.43 19.20 -12.37
N TYR A 351 6.49 19.10 -11.42
CA TYR A 351 5.10 18.82 -11.73
C TYR A 351 4.43 19.93 -12.56
N GLY A 352 4.73 21.21 -12.27
CA GLY A 352 4.30 22.32 -13.11
C GLY A 352 4.91 22.26 -14.52
N MET A 353 6.17 21.82 -14.64
CA MET A 353 6.84 21.66 -15.93
C MET A 353 6.19 20.56 -16.78
N THR A 354 5.81 19.43 -16.18
CA THR A 354 5.09 18.37 -16.92
C THR A 354 3.74 18.88 -17.42
N ALA A 355 2.99 19.62 -16.60
CA ALA A 355 1.73 20.25 -17.00
C ALA A 355 1.90 21.20 -18.20
N ILE A 356 2.96 22.02 -18.21
CA ILE A 356 3.28 22.93 -19.33
C ILE A 356 3.55 22.14 -20.62
N THR A 357 4.42 21.12 -20.55
CA THR A 357 4.75 20.30 -21.73
C THR A 357 3.54 19.53 -22.25
N PHE A 358 2.66 19.09 -21.36
CA PHE A 358 1.41 18.43 -21.69
C PHE A 358 0.45 19.37 -22.42
N SER A 359 0.27 20.60 -21.94
CA SER A 359 -0.53 21.62 -22.65
C SER A 359 0.03 21.94 -24.04
N PHE A 360 1.35 22.02 -24.19
CA PHE A 360 1.96 22.24 -25.50
C PHE A 360 1.66 21.11 -26.46
N LEU A 361 1.80 19.85 -26.03
CA LEU A 361 1.44 18.68 -26.84
C LEU A 361 0.00 18.78 -27.35
N PHE A 362 -0.96 18.97 -26.45
CA PHE A 362 -2.38 19.05 -26.84
C PHE A 362 -2.69 20.27 -27.71
N SER A 363 -2.04 21.41 -27.48
CA SER A 363 -2.24 22.61 -28.31
C SER A 363 -1.88 22.40 -29.79
N THR A 364 -0.98 21.46 -30.10
CA THR A 364 -0.59 21.18 -31.49
C THR A 364 -1.62 20.36 -32.25
N ILE A 365 -2.27 19.41 -31.58
CA ILE A 365 -3.19 18.41 -32.17
C ILE A 365 -4.52 19.06 -32.58
N PHE A 366 -5.03 19.99 -31.78
CA PHE A 366 -6.38 20.53 -31.96
C PHE A 366 -6.40 21.84 -32.77
N SER A 367 -7.51 22.03 -33.49
CA SER A 367 -7.80 23.24 -34.30
C SER A 367 -9.08 23.94 -33.84
N ASN A 368 -9.79 23.41 -32.85
CA ASN A 368 -10.93 24.06 -32.18
C ASN A 368 -10.51 24.40 -30.74
N VAL A 369 -10.76 25.64 -30.34
CA VAL A 369 -10.32 26.22 -29.05
C VAL A 369 -10.95 25.49 -27.87
N ASP A 370 -12.29 25.39 -27.86
CA ASP A 370 -13.03 24.83 -26.72
C ASP A 370 -12.86 23.31 -26.64
N ALA A 371 -12.89 22.63 -27.78
CA ALA A 371 -12.67 21.19 -27.83
C ALA A 371 -11.25 20.82 -27.37
N GLY A 372 -10.21 21.53 -27.84
CA GLY A 372 -8.83 21.22 -27.48
C GLY A 372 -8.53 21.47 -26.00
N ALA A 373 -9.02 22.57 -25.42
CA ALA A 373 -8.87 22.86 -24.00
C ALA A 373 -9.57 21.81 -23.13
N THR A 374 -10.81 21.44 -23.49
CA THR A 374 -11.62 20.46 -22.75
C THR A 374 -11.00 19.07 -22.82
N ILE A 375 -10.59 18.62 -24.01
CA ILE A 375 -9.97 17.30 -24.18
C ILE A 375 -8.62 17.24 -23.47
N ALA A 376 -7.82 18.31 -23.45
CA ALA A 376 -6.59 18.35 -22.67
C ALA A 376 -6.85 18.17 -21.17
N GLY A 377 -7.85 18.89 -20.62
CA GLY A 377 -8.24 18.75 -19.22
C GLY A 377 -8.72 17.33 -18.87
N PHE A 378 -9.61 16.75 -19.69
CA PHE A 378 -10.07 15.37 -19.48
C PHE A 378 -8.93 14.34 -19.61
N SER A 379 -8.05 14.52 -20.60
CA SER A 379 -6.92 13.61 -20.80
C SER A 379 -6.00 13.62 -19.58
N TRP A 380 -5.75 14.79 -18.99
CA TRP A 380 -4.98 14.90 -17.75
C TRP A 380 -5.57 14.07 -16.61
N ILE A 381 -6.90 14.12 -16.40
CA ILE A 381 -7.60 13.30 -15.40
C ILE A 381 -7.38 11.81 -15.66
N VAL A 382 -7.50 11.38 -16.91
CA VAL A 382 -7.29 9.97 -17.30
C VAL A 382 -5.87 9.52 -16.96
N PHE A 383 -4.85 10.36 -17.17
CA PHE A 383 -3.46 10.03 -16.82
C PHE A 383 -3.17 10.01 -15.31
N ILE A 384 -4.00 10.63 -14.47
CA ILE A 384 -3.88 10.57 -13.01
C ILE A 384 -4.42 9.25 -12.45
N PHE A 385 -5.48 8.68 -13.07
CA PHE A 385 -6.21 7.52 -12.56
C PHE A 385 -5.35 6.25 -12.32
N PRO A 386 -4.36 5.89 -13.16
CA PRO A 386 -3.50 4.73 -12.95
C PRO A 386 -2.75 4.72 -11.62
N PHE A 387 -2.60 5.87 -10.93
CA PHE A 387 -1.93 5.95 -9.64
C PHE A 387 -2.46 4.93 -8.62
N PHE A 388 -3.78 4.68 -8.57
CA PHE A 388 -4.35 3.68 -7.66
C PHE A 388 -3.89 2.24 -7.97
N GLY A 389 -3.80 1.89 -9.25
CA GLY A 389 -3.30 0.58 -9.68
C GLY A 389 -1.85 0.38 -9.25
N TYR A 390 -1.02 1.41 -9.39
CA TYR A 390 0.36 1.41 -8.91
C TYR A 390 0.49 1.49 -7.39
N PHE A 391 -0.48 2.08 -6.70
CA PHE A 391 -0.48 2.20 -5.25
C PHE A 391 -0.38 0.83 -4.56
N SER A 392 -1.08 -0.18 -5.10
CA SER A 392 -1.01 -1.57 -4.63
C SER A 392 0.40 -2.17 -4.72
N LYS A 393 1.24 -1.68 -5.65
CA LYS A 393 2.63 -2.10 -5.90
C LYS A 393 3.67 -1.07 -5.42
N PHE A 394 3.24 -0.02 -4.74
CA PHE A 394 4.12 1.09 -4.38
C PHE A 394 5.22 0.63 -3.42
N SER A 395 4.94 -0.34 -2.54
CA SER A 395 5.92 -0.94 -1.63
C SER A 395 7.12 -1.58 -2.36
N THR A 396 6.91 -2.20 -3.53
CA THR A 396 7.99 -2.85 -4.30
C THR A 396 8.78 -1.87 -5.16
N LEU A 397 8.15 -0.79 -5.66
CA LEU A 397 8.79 0.17 -6.56
C LEU A 397 9.54 1.29 -5.84
N VAL A 398 9.10 1.66 -4.63
CA VAL A 398 9.51 2.93 -4.02
C VAL A 398 10.46 2.76 -2.83
N LEU A 399 10.50 1.59 -2.18
CA LEU A 399 11.56 1.26 -1.21
C LEU A 399 12.99 1.36 -1.78
N PRO A 400 13.28 0.94 -3.03
CA PRO A 400 14.60 1.15 -3.63
C PRO A 400 14.93 2.63 -3.83
N VAL A 401 13.93 3.45 -4.17
CA VAL A 401 14.12 4.89 -4.44
C VAL A 401 14.27 5.69 -3.14
N TYR A 402 13.53 5.36 -2.09
CA TYR A 402 13.75 5.96 -0.76
C TYR A 402 15.04 5.46 -0.12
N GLY A 403 15.43 4.19 -0.30
CA GLY A 403 16.72 3.69 0.17
C GLY A 403 17.93 4.35 -0.51
N LEU A 404 17.76 4.87 -1.74
CA LEU A 404 18.77 5.67 -2.44
C LEU A 404 18.80 7.14 -2.02
N VAL A 405 17.72 7.67 -1.42
CA VAL A 405 17.59 9.09 -1.04
C VAL A 405 17.74 9.30 0.47
N LEU A 406 17.50 8.25 1.25
CA LEU A 406 17.67 8.20 2.69
C LEU A 406 18.48 6.95 3.01
N ASP A 407 19.81 7.09 3.01
CA ASP A 407 20.68 6.26 3.83
C ASP A 407 20.20 6.42 5.28
N TRP A 408 19.22 5.61 5.67
CA TRP A 408 18.89 5.35 7.06
C TRP A 408 19.95 4.37 7.56
N GLU A 409 21.17 4.88 7.75
CA GLU A 409 22.11 4.22 8.64
C GLU A 409 21.46 4.20 10.03
N VAL A 410 21.21 2.98 10.49
CA VAL A 410 20.89 2.67 11.87
C VAL A 410 22.04 3.17 12.74
N THR A 411 21.75 4.16 13.56
CA THR A 411 22.42 4.36 14.86
C THR A 411 21.38 4.66 15.90
#